data_AF-A0A5C7RN99-F1
#
_entry.id   AF-A0A5C7RN99-F1
#
_cell.length_a   1.000
_cell.length_b   1.000
_cell.length_c   1.000
_cell.angle_alpha   90.00
_cell.angle_beta   90.00
_cell.angle_gamma   90.00
#
_symmetry.space_group_name_H-M   'P 1'
#
loop_
_entity.id
_entity.type
_entity.pdbx_description
1 polymer ?
#
loop_
_entity_poly.entity_id
_entity_poly.type
_entity_poly.pdbx_seq_one_letter_code
_entity_poly.pdbx_strand_id
1 'polypeptide(L)'
;MDEKKATTKAAHENQKHQRHYTATRKPYLDFGAVRMAAYGRWDYIHRTLGVHLQTTSHRKHTPCPACGGRDRFRVLPEYQETGNWFCGGGGNQQTGDGFALLSHAFNWDSYQQFSAVGELLGVAAPNAETRMALRQQAEKYEAMMQAKVRQKDERRRLDVDLIDALRNFDETLEFRQRAQQAVKPQFVDVMRDEVQAAKVLARRLVESYAGVSHG
;
A
#
# COMPACT_ATOMS: atom_id res chain seq x y z
N MET A 1 -16.83 -53.55 47.43
CA MET A 1 -17.44 -52.38 48.12
C MET A 1 -16.85 -51.15 47.43
N ASP A 2 -17.06 -50.97 46.13
CA ASP A 2 -16.15 -50.11 45.34
C ASP A 2 -16.87 -49.35 44.22
N GLU A 3 -18.06 -48.82 44.52
CA GLU A 3 -18.84 -48.05 43.53
C GLU A 3 -19.20 -46.63 44.00
N LYS A 4 -19.04 -46.34 45.28
CA LYS A 4 -19.37 -45.01 45.86
C LYS A 4 -18.20 -44.02 45.91
N LYS A 5 -16.97 -44.46 45.64
CA LYS A 5 -15.76 -43.60 45.67
C LYS A 5 -15.42 -42.99 44.30
N ALA A 6 -15.95 -43.55 43.21
CA ALA A 6 -15.76 -43.03 41.86
C ALA A 6 -16.69 -41.84 41.55
N THR A 7 -17.89 -41.83 42.14
CA THR A 7 -18.93 -40.82 41.86
C THR A 7 -18.65 -39.47 42.51
N THR A 8 -17.93 -39.43 43.63
CA THR A 8 -17.57 -38.18 44.32
C THR A 8 -16.37 -37.45 43.72
N LYS A 9 -15.48 -38.14 42.99
CA LYS A 9 -14.35 -37.50 42.31
C LYS A 9 -14.79 -36.76 41.03
N ALA A 10 -15.76 -37.31 40.31
CA ALA A 10 -16.35 -36.68 39.12
C ALA A 10 -17.14 -35.40 39.45
N ALA A 11 -17.74 -35.30 40.64
CA ALA A 11 -18.50 -34.13 41.06
C ALA A 11 -17.62 -32.93 41.41
N HIS A 12 -16.39 -33.14 41.90
CA HIS A 12 -15.49 -32.05 42.30
C HIS A 12 -14.61 -31.52 41.15
N GLU A 13 -14.44 -32.30 40.09
CA GLU A 13 -13.67 -31.94 38.90
C GLU A 13 -14.50 -31.10 37.91
N ASN A 14 -15.83 -31.23 37.96
CA ASN A 14 -16.76 -30.50 37.09
C ASN A 14 -17.09 -29.06 37.59
N GLN A 15 -16.51 -28.64 38.71
CA GLN A 15 -16.69 -27.30 39.30
C GLN A 15 -15.56 -26.31 38.96
N LYS A 16 -14.50 -26.75 38.27
CA LYS A 16 -13.29 -25.92 37.98
C LYS A 16 -13.26 -25.24 36.62
N HIS A 17 -14.29 -25.38 35.78
CA HIS A 17 -14.31 -24.78 34.44
C HIS A 17 -15.53 -23.90 34.14
N GLN A 18 -16.15 -23.31 35.16
CA GLN A 18 -16.98 -22.12 34.95
C GLN A 18 -16.08 -20.89 34.79
N ARG A 19 -15.43 -20.78 33.63
CA ARG A 19 -14.88 -19.49 33.17
C ARG A 19 -16.09 -18.61 32.89
N HIS A 20 -16.44 -17.75 33.84
CA HIS A 20 -17.38 -16.65 33.62
C HIS A 20 -16.83 -15.74 32.52
N TYR A 21 -17.10 -16.07 31.26
CA TYR A 21 -16.97 -15.13 30.15
C TYR A 21 -18.18 -14.18 30.23
N THR A 22 -18.03 -13.06 30.93
CA THR A 22 -18.87 -11.89 30.69
C THR A 22 -18.49 -11.33 29.31
N ALA A 23 -19.00 -11.96 28.26
CA ALA A 23 -18.80 -11.54 26.89
C ALA A 23 -19.61 -10.25 26.65
N THR A 24 -19.04 -9.11 26.99
CA THR A 24 -19.40 -7.84 26.35
C THR A 24 -19.04 -7.98 24.87
N ARG A 25 -20.00 -8.40 24.04
CA ARG A 25 -19.80 -8.47 22.59
C ARG A 25 -19.54 -7.06 22.09
N LYS A 26 -18.31 -6.79 21.63
CA LYS A 26 -17.98 -5.54 20.92
C LYS A 26 -19.01 -5.36 19.79
N PRO A 27 -19.65 -4.18 19.64
CA PRO A 27 -20.62 -3.96 18.58
C PRO A 27 -20.00 -4.25 17.21
N TYR A 28 -20.82 -4.77 16.29
CA TYR A 28 -20.35 -5.05 14.93
C TYR A 28 -19.97 -3.74 14.24
N LEU A 29 -18.77 -3.69 13.68
CA LEU A 29 -18.25 -2.54 12.97
C LEU A 29 -17.79 -2.98 11.58
N ASP A 30 -18.36 -2.38 10.53
CA ASP A 30 -17.98 -2.68 9.15
C ASP A 30 -16.72 -1.87 8.80
N PHE A 31 -15.55 -2.49 8.92
CA PHE A 31 -14.27 -1.83 8.65
C PHE A 31 -14.18 -1.35 7.20
N GLY A 32 -14.76 -2.07 6.24
CA GLY A 32 -14.78 -1.65 4.84
C GLY A 32 -15.56 -0.34 4.65
N ALA A 33 -16.73 -0.26 5.27
CA ALA A 33 -17.55 0.96 5.28
C ALA A 33 -16.82 2.16 5.88
N VAL A 34 -16.11 1.95 7.00
CA VAL A 34 -15.33 3.01 7.67
C VAL A 34 -14.12 3.43 6.83
N ARG A 35 -13.40 2.49 6.19
CA ARG A 35 -12.29 2.85 5.26
C ARG A 35 -12.79 3.75 4.14
N MET A 36 -13.92 3.40 3.54
CA MET A 36 -14.49 4.17 2.43
C MET A 36 -14.97 5.55 2.86
N ALA A 37 -15.60 5.65 4.03
CA ALA A 37 -16.01 6.95 4.56
C ALA A 37 -14.81 7.84 4.92
N ALA A 38 -13.69 7.24 5.36
CA ALA A 38 -12.47 7.96 5.72
C ALA A 38 -11.66 8.46 4.52
N TYR A 39 -11.84 7.83 3.35
CA TYR A 39 -11.12 8.20 2.13
C TYR A 39 -11.31 9.68 1.78
N GLY A 40 -10.20 10.38 1.52
CA GLY A 40 -10.22 11.80 1.18
C GLY A 40 -10.39 12.74 2.38
N ARG A 41 -10.48 12.22 3.62
CA ARG A 41 -10.79 13.00 4.83
C ARG A 41 -9.71 12.91 5.91
N TRP A 42 -8.53 12.40 5.60
CA TRP A 42 -7.52 12.08 6.60
C TRP A 42 -6.96 13.28 7.36
N ASP A 43 -6.82 14.45 6.73
CA ASP A 43 -6.44 15.66 7.44
C ASP A 43 -7.47 16.05 8.53
N TYR A 44 -8.76 15.97 8.20
CA TYR A 44 -9.84 16.22 9.15
C TYR A 44 -9.84 15.18 10.28
N ILE A 45 -9.79 13.89 9.92
CA ILE A 45 -9.84 12.78 10.89
C ILE A 45 -8.68 12.87 11.88
N HIS A 46 -7.44 13.02 11.39
CA HIS A 46 -6.26 13.10 12.24
C HIS A 46 -6.33 14.31 13.18
N ARG A 47 -6.69 15.50 12.67
CA ARG A 47 -6.80 16.69 13.52
C ARG A 47 -7.86 16.53 14.60
N THR A 48 -9.04 16.01 14.26
CA THR A 48 -10.14 15.86 15.22
C THR A 48 -9.85 14.79 16.27
N LEU A 49 -9.13 13.73 15.90
CA LEU A 49 -8.72 12.67 16.84
C LEU A 49 -7.43 13.01 17.62
N GLY A 50 -6.88 14.22 17.46
CA GLY A 50 -5.75 14.72 18.26
C GLY A 50 -4.35 14.49 17.65
N VAL A 51 -4.26 14.03 16.41
CA VAL A 51 -3.01 13.95 15.65
C VAL A 51 -2.80 15.27 14.89
N HIS A 52 -2.08 16.20 15.52
CA HIS A 52 -1.79 17.50 14.93
C HIS A 52 -0.52 17.46 14.08
N LEU A 53 -0.71 17.42 12.75
CA LEU A 53 0.38 17.54 11.79
C LEU A 53 0.71 19.01 11.54
N GLN A 54 1.99 19.38 11.58
CA GLN A 54 2.45 20.73 11.24
C GLN A 54 2.21 21.08 9.77
N THR A 55 2.21 20.07 8.90
CA THR A 55 1.94 20.24 7.47
C THR A 55 1.40 18.95 6.87
N THR A 56 0.53 19.08 5.89
CA THR A 56 0.05 18.00 5.01
C THR A 56 0.75 18.02 3.65
N SER A 57 1.82 18.82 3.50
CA SER A 57 2.65 18.80 2.30
C SER A 57 3.62 17.62 2.35
N HIS A 58 3.58 16.75 1.34
CA HIS A 58 4.49 15.60 1.23
C HIS A 58 5.96 15.99 1.03
N ARG A 59 6.24 17.25 0.70
CA ARG A 59 7.59 17.77 0.44
C ARG A 59 8.32 18.22 1.71
N LYS A 60 7.63 18.27 2.84
CA LYS A 60 8.18 18.79 4.10
C LYS A 60 8.30 17.70 5.13
N HIS A 61 9.43 17.73 5.81
CA HIS A 61 9.72 16.88 6.95
C HIS A 61 9.40 17.61 8.24
N THR A 62 8.82 16.91 9.21
CA THR A 62 8.39 17.48 10.49
C THR A 62 8.73 16.53 11.65
N PRO A 63 8.63 16.99 12.91
CA PRO A 63 8.58 16.09 14.06
C PRO A 63 7.47 15.04 13.89
N CYS A 64 7.70 13.82 14.38
CA CYS A 64 6.66 12.81 14.40
C CYS A 64 5.65 13.11 15.51
N PRO A 65 4.34 13.08 15.25
CA PRO A 65 3.32 13.28 16.28
C PRO A 65 3.31 12.16 17.34
N ALA A 66 3.87 10.98 17.01
CA ALA A 66 3.91 9.83 17.92
C ALA A 66 5.22 9.74 18.72
N CYS A 67 6.36 9.76 18.04
CA CYS A 67 7.68 9.55 18.67
C CYS A 67 8.54 10.82 18.76
N GLY A 68 8.03 11.97 18.33
CA GLY A 68 8.74 13.25 18.37
C GLY A 68 9.90 13.35 17.36
N GLY A 69 11.01 13.96 17.78
CA GLY A 69 12.15 14.28 16.92
C GLY A 69 12.04 15.64 16.24
N ARG A 70 12.87 15.87 15.21
CA ARG A 70 12.98 17.18 14.53
C ARG A 70 12.35 17.18 13.13
N ASP A 71 12.59 16.14 12.34
CA ASP A 71 12.31 16.10 10.89
C ASP A 71 12.14 14.66 10.34
N ARG A 72 11.74 13.72 11.20
CA ARG A 72 11.69 12.29 10.83
C ARG A 72 10.37 11.84 10.22
N PHE A 73 9.34 12.68 10.26
CA PHE A 73 8.01 12.37 9.77
C PHE A 73 7.72 13.13 8.48
N ARG A 74 7.05 12.48 7.54
CA ARG A 74 6.44 13.13 6.38
C ARG A 74 5.17 12.40 5.97
N VAL A 75 4.22 13.13 5.42
CA VAL A 75 3.08 12.54 4.71
C VAL A 75 3.48 12.17 3.28
N LEU A 76 2.83 11.19 2.66
CA LEU A 76 3.09 10.78 1.27
C LEU A 76 2.15 11.51 0.28
N PRO A 77 2.42 11.49 -1.04
CA PRO A 77 1.65 12.28 -2.02
C PRO A 77 0.13 12.07 -1.98
N GLU A 78 -0.32 10.86 -1.64
CA GLU A 78 -1.73 10.46 -1.57
C GLU A 78 -2.32 10.55 -0.14
N TYR A 79 -1.72 11.36 0.73
CA TYR A 79 -2.12 11.45 2.14
C TYR A 79 -3.58 11.85 2.34
N GLN A 80 -4.10 12.79 1.57
CA GLN A 80 -5.50 13.20 1.73
C GLN A 80 -6.45 12.03 1.49
N GLU A 81 -6.12 11.18 0.53
CA GLU A 81 -6.89 10.03 0.08
C GLU A 81 -6.74 8.82 1.01
N THR A 82 -5.50 8.43 1.28
CA THR A 82 -5.15 7.16 1.95
C THR A 82 -4.65 7.34 3.38
N GLY A 83 -4.26 8.55 3.75
CA GLY A 83 -3.63 8.84 5.04
C GLY A 83 -2.17 8.39 5.09
N ASN A 84 -1.58 8.02 3.94
CA ASN A 84 -0.24 7.45 3.87
C ASN A 84 0.86 8.37 4.45
N TRP A 85 1.73 7.80 5.27
CA TRP A 85 2.79 8.52 5.97
C TRP A 85 4.04 7.65 6.19
N PHE A 86 5.15 8.31 6.51
CA PHE A 86 6.43 7.68 6.84
C PHE A 86 7.08 8.35 8.06
N CYS A 87 7.64 7.55 8.96
CA CYS A 87 8.50 7.97 10.05
C CYS A 87 9.83 7.20 10.06
N GLY A 88 10.96 7.91 10.08
CA GLY A 88 12.28 7.28 10.15
C GLY A 88 12.64 6.65 11.51
N GLY A 89 11.89 6.98 12.57
CA GLY A 89 11.94 6.30 13.87
C GLY A 89 13.30 6.19 14.58
N GLY A 90 14.31 6.97 14.19
CA GLY A 90 15.65 6.87 14.75
C GLY A 90 16.31 5.49 14.58
N GLY A 91 15.93 4.75 13.53
CA GLY A 91 16.42 3.38 13.27
C GLY A 91 15.29 2.36 13.09
N ASN A 92 14.14 2.57 13.74
CA ASN A 92 12.97 1.70 13.62
C ASN A 92 11.91 2.37 12.73
N GLN A 93 12.05 2.17 11.42
CA GLN A 93 11.18 2.82 10.44
C GLN A 93 9.73 2.34 10.58
N GLN A 94 8.80 3.28 10.56
CA GLN A 94 7.36 3.03 10.65
C GLN A 94 6.67 3.71 9.47
N THR A 95 5.69 3.02 8.87
CA THR A 95 4.94 3.51 7.71
C THR A 95 3.56 2.86 7.70
N GLY A 96 2.58 3.53 7.10
CA GLY A 96 1.25 2.94 6.91
C GLY A 96 0.23 3.95 6.40
N ASP A 97 -1.04 3.57 6.43
CA ASP A 97 -2.19 4.40 6.10
C ASP A 97 -2.62 5.29 7.28
N GLY A 98 -3.75 6.00 7.15
CA GLY A 98 -4.24 6.86 8.22
C GLY A 98 -4.61 6.11 9.52
N PHE A 99 -5.14 4.89 9.43
CA PHE A 99 -5.40 4.06 10.61
C PHE A 99 -4.10 3.63 11.31
N ALA A 100 -3.08 3.29 10.52
CA ALA A 100 -1.75 2.99 11.05
C ALA A 100 -1.14 4.21 11.77
N LEU A 101 -1.44 5.45 11.34
CA LEU A 101 -0.98 6.64 12.06
C LEU A 101 -1.63 6.77 13.44
N LEU A 102 -2.93 6.47 13.56
CA LEU A 102 -3.62 6.44 14.84
C LEU A 102 -3.05 5.36 15.77
N SER A 103 -2.72 4.19 15.21
CA SER A 103 -2.00 3.14 15.93
C SER A 103 -0.66 3.66 16.45
N HIS A 104 0.09 4.35 15.59
CA HIS A 104 1.41 4.85 15.92
C HIS A 104 1.36 5.93 17.01
N ALA A 105 0.40 6.85 16.94
CA ALA A 105 0.27 7.98 17.85
C ALA A 105 -0.30 7.60 19.23
N PHE A 106 -1.31 6.72 19.25
CA PHE A 106 -2.08 6.43 20.47
C PHE A 106 -1.96 5.00 20.98
N ASN A 107 -1.18 4.15 20.28
CA ASN A 107 -1.04 2.73 20.59
C ASN A 107 -2.40 1.98 20.60
N TRP A 108 -3.31 2.41 19.71
CA TRP A 108 -4.64 1.83 19.55
C TRP A 108 -4.59 0.50 18.77
N ASP A 109 -5.45 -0.43 19.15
CA ASP A 109 -5.75 -1.63 18.33
C ASP A 109 -6.64 -1.27 17.12
N SER A 110 -6.74 -2.19 16.15
CA SER A 110 -7.54 -1.94 14.95
C SER A 110 -8.99 -1.58 15.28
N TYR A 111 -9.62 -2.27 16.23
CA TYR A 111 -11.01 -2.00 16.56
C TYR A 111 -11.19 -0.58 17.13
N GLN A 112 -10.29 -0.12 18.00
CA GLN A 112 -10.31 1.22 18.57
C GLN A 112 -10.19 2.29 17.48
N GLN A 113 -9.27 2.09 16.53
CA GLN A 113 -9.09 3.01 15.40
C GLN A 113 -10.35 3.10 14.55
N PHE A 114 -10.88 1.93 14.15
CA PHE A 114 -12.08 1.88 13.32
C PHE A 114 -13.30 2.41 14.07
N SER A 115 -13.45 2.15 15.37
CA SER A 115 -14.58 2.64 16.17
C SER A 115 -14.55 4.15 16.27
N ALA A 116 -13.40 4.74 16.64
CA ALA A 116 -13.25 6.19 16.76
C ALA A 116 -13.51 6.92 15.44
N VAL A 117 -12.98 6.39 14.33
CA VAL A 117 -13.21 6.96 12.99
C VAL A 117 -14.65 6.74 12.55
N GLY A 118 -15.23 5.57 12.80
CA GLY A 118 -16.62 5.25 12.47
C GLY A 118 -17.62 6.12 13.24
N GLU A 119 -17.35 6.39 14.52
CA GLU A 119 -18.14 7.31 15.35
C GLU A 119 -18.02 8.75 14.85
N LEU A 120 -16.80 9.22 14.58
CA LEU A 120 -16.55 10.55 14.04
C LEU A 120 -17.27 10.79 12.70
N LEU A 121 -17.29 9.77 11.83
CA LEU A 121 -17.88 9.87 10.50
C LEU A 121 -19.36 9.46 10.44
N GLY A 122 -19.96 9.05 11.57
CA GLY A 122 -21.37 8.63 11.64
C GLY A 122 -21.69 7.30 10.96
N VAL A 123 -20.68 6.42 10.80
CA VAL A 123 -20.74 5.15 10.06
C VAL A 123 -20.67 3.93 10.98
N ALA A 124 -20.67 4.13 12.30
CA ALA A 124 -20.61 3.05 13.29
C ALA A 124 -21.90 2.19 13.31
N ALA A 125 -23.03 2.70 12.80
CA ALA A 125 -24.28 1.94 12.68
C ALA A 125 -25.09 2.33 11.43
N PRO A 126 -24.58 2.13 10.21
CA PRO A 126 -25.30 2.47 8.99
C PRO A 126 -26.49 1.52 8.83
N ASN A 127 -27.62 2.03 8.35
CA ASN A 127 -28.75 1.18 7.95
C ASN A 127 -28.32 0.19 6.83
N ALA A 128 -29.13 -0.84 6.58
CA ALA A 128 -28.77 -1.91 5.64
C ALA A 128 -28.43 -1.39 4.23
N GLU A 129 -29.16 -0.39 3.76
CA GLU A 129 -28.96 0.26 2.46
C GLU A 129 -27.61 0.98 2.38
N THR A 130 -27.27 1.76 3.40
CA THR A 130 -25.99 2.49 3.47
C THR A 130 -24.82 1.50 3.52
N ARG A 131 -24.94 0.37 4.23
CA ARG A 131 -23.90 -0.67 4.24
C ARG A 131 -23.67 -1.26 2.85
N MET A 132 -24.73 -1.55 2.10
CA MET A 132 -24.62 -2.07 0.73
C MET A 132 -23.96 -1.05 -0.21
N ALA A 133 -24.36 0.22 -0.13
CA ALA A 133 -23.77 1.29 -0.95
C ALA A 133 -22.27 1.46 -0.67
N LEU A 134 -21.86 1.46 0.60
CA LEU A 134 -20.46 1.58 0.99
C LEU A 134 -19.61 0.40 0.54
N ARG A 135 -20.15 -0.84 0.57
CA ARG A 135 -19.46 -2.03 0.06
C ARG A 135 -19.24 -1.96 -1.46
N GLN A 136 -20.26 -1.58 -2.22
CA GLN A 136 -20.12 -1.40 -3.66
C GLN A 136 -19.10 -0.31 -4.00
N GLN A 137 -19.05 0.76 -3.22
CA GLN A 137 -18.06 1.82 -3.39
C GLN A 137 -16.64 1.31 -3.05
N ALA A 138 -16.51 0.47 -2.01
CA ALA A 138 -15.25 -0.18 -1.65
C ALA A 138 -14.72 -1.08 -2.77
N GLU A 139 -15.56 -1.96 -3.31
CA GLU A 139 -15.20 -2.86 -4.41
C GLU A 139 -14.74 -2.07 -5.65
N LYS A 140 -15.46 -1.00 -6.01
CA LYS A 140 -15.08 -0.12 -7.13
C LYS A 140 -13.74 0.57 -6.87
N TYR A 141 -13.52 1.06 -5.66
CA TYR A 141 -12.27 1.71 -5.28
C TYR A 141 -11.09 0.73 -5.29
N GLU A 142 -11.26 -0.46 -4.72
CA GLU A 142 -10.26 -1.52 -4.73
C GLU A 142 -9.92 -1.95 -6.16
N ALA A 143 -10.92 -2.12 -7.02
CA ALA A 143 -10.71 -2.43 -8.44
C ALA A 143 -9.93 -1.32 -9.18
N MET A 144 -10.27 -0.04 -8.91
CA MET A 144 -9.56 1.11 -9.47
C MET A 144 -8.10 1.17 -8.99
N MET A 145 -7.86 0.96 -7.70
CA MET A 145 -6.50 0.94 -7.14
C MET A 145 -5.68 -0.21 -7.68
N GLN A 146 -6.25 -1.42 -7.79
CA GLN A 146 -5.60 -2.55 -8.43
C GLN A 146 -5.27 -2.25 -9.90
N ALA A 147 -6.16 -1.56 -10.62
CA ALA A 147 -5.89 -1.13 -11.99
C ALA A 147 -4.71 -0.13 -12.07
N LYS A 148 -4.64 0.86 -11.16
CA LYS A 148 -3.50 1.79 -11.07
C LYS A 148 -2.18 1.07 -10.75
N VAL A 149 -2.20 0.11 -9.81
CA VAL A 149 -1.01 -0.70 -9.49
C VAL A 149 -0.57 -1.51 -10.71
N ARG A 150 -1.50 -2.19 -11.39
CA ARG A 150 -1.20 -2.91 -12.63
C ARG A 150 -0.61 -2.01 -13.71
N GLN A 151 -1.16 -0.82 -13.91
CA GLN A 151 -0.65 0.15 -14.88
C GLN A 151 0.79 0.59 -14.53
N LYS A 152 1.09 0.82 -13.25
CA LYS A 152 2.44 1.17 -12.79
C LYS A 152 3.44 0.02 -12.96
N ASP A 153 3.03 -1.21 -12.69
CA ASP A 153 3.86 -2.40 -12.87
C ASP A 153 4.12 -2.69 -14.36
N GLU A 154 3.10 -2.52 -15.20
CA GLU A 154 3.25 -2.58 -16.66
C GLU A 154 4.24 -1.53 -17.17
N ARG A 155 4.16 -0.30 -16.64
CA ARG A 155 5.12 0.76 -16.98
C ARG A 155 6.56 0.37 -16.62
N ARG A 156 6.77 -0.14 -15.40
CA ARG A 156 8.09 -0.61 -14.96
C ARG A 156 8.63 -1.72 -15.86
N ARG A 157 7.77 -2.65 -16.27
CA ARG A 157 8.14 -3.72 -17.20
C ARG A 157 8.59 -3.14 -18.55
N LEU A 158 7.85 -2.19 -19.11
CA LEU A 158 8.22 -1.53 -20.37
C LEU A 158 9.57 -0.79 -20.27
N ASP A 159 9.83 -0.14 -19.14
CA ASP A 159 11.10 0.55 -18.92
C ASP A 159 12.28 -0.44 -18.80
N VAL A 160 12.08 -1.62 -18.19
CA VAL A 160 13.08 -2.71 -18.17
C VAL A 160 13.32 -3.25 -19.59
N ASP A 161 12.26 -3.55 -20.34
CA ASP A 161 12.37 -4.03 -21.74
C ASP A 161 13.11 -3.02 -22.64
N LEU A 162 12.90 -1.71 -22.40
CA LEU A 162 13.62 -0.64 -23.10
C LEU A 162 15.12 -0.64 -22.77
N ILE A 163 15.48 -0.78 -21.49
CA ILE A 163 16.88 -0.84 -21.06
C ILE A 163 17.59 -2.04 -21.70
N ASP A 164 16.93 -3.20 -21.73
CA ASP A 164 17.51 -4.40 -22.35
C ASP A 164 17.65 -4.24 -23.89
N ALA A 165 16.68 -3.59 -24.55
CA ALA A 165 16.79 -3.27 -25.97
C ALA A 165 17.96 -2.31 -26.28
N LEU A 166 18.20 -1.32 -25.42
CA LEU A 166 19.35 -0.41 -25.53
C LEU A 166 20.68 -1.15 -25.39
N ARG A 167 20.79 -2.06 -24.41
CA ARG A 167 22.00 -2.88 -24.21
C ARG A 167 22.28 -3.77 -25.41
N ASN A 168 21.26 -4.47 -25.91
CA ASN A 168 21.42 -5.33 -27.09
C ASN A 168 21.86 -4.53 -28.32
N PHE A 169 21.32 -3.33 -28.50
CA PHE A 169 21.76 -2.46 -29.58
C PHE A 169 23.24 -2.08 -29.42
N ASP A 170 23.67 -1.66 -28.23
CA ASP A 170 25.06 -1.33 -27.92
C ASP A 170 26.01 -2.51 -28.18
N GLU A 171 25.67 -3.71 -27.69
CA GLU A 171 26.43 -4.95 -27.93
C GLU A 171 26.60 -5.25 -29.42
N THR A 172 25.55 -5.05 -30.24
CA THR A 172 25.66 -5.22 -31.70
C THR A 172 26.57 -4.17 -32.33
N LEU A 173 26.57 -2.92 -31.83
CA LEU A 173 27.51 -1.89 -32.29
C LEU A 173 28.96 -2.23 -31.93
N GLU A 174 29.22 -2.68 -30.70
CA GLU A 174 30.56 -3.09 -30.25
C GLU A 174 31.09 -4.27 -31.06
N PHE A 175 30.26 -5.27 -31.30
CA PHE A 175 30.62 -6.43 -32.12
C PHE A 175 31.09 -5.98 -33.51
N ARG A 176 30.35 -5.07 -34.16
CA ARG A 176 30.75 -4.50 -35.44
C ARG A 176 32.07 -3.76 -35.36
N GLN A 177 32.26 -2.89 -34.37
CA GLN A 177 33.51 -2.13 -34.22
C GLN A 177 34.73 -3.06 -34.07
N ARG A 178 34.61 -4.15 -33.30
CA ARG A 178 35.65 -5.17 -33.17
C ARG A 178 35.92 -5.89 -34.49
N ALA A 179 34.87 -6.28 -35.21
CA ALA A 179 35.00 -6.89 -36.54
C ALA A 179 35.67 -5.93 -37.55
N GLN A 180 35.39 -4.63 -37.47
CA GLN A 180 35.98 -3.60 -38.32
C GLN A 180 37.47 -3.36 -38.06
N GLN A 181 37.94 -3.49 -36.82
CA GLN A 181 39.38 -3.36 -36.48
C GLN A 181 40.25 -4.41 -37.19
N ALA A 182 39.67 -5.54 -37.63
CA ALA A 182 40.36 -6.61 -38.32
C ALA A 182 40.44 -6.43 -39.85
N VAL A 183 39.81 -5.39 -40.43
CA VAL A 183 39.67 -5.22 -41.90
C VAL A 183 40.13 -3.82 -42.33
N LYS A 184 40.85 -3.72 -43.47
CA LYS A 184 41.23 -2.42 -44.08
C LYS A 184 39.97 -1.65 -44.53
N PRO A 185 40.01 -0.30 -44.57
CA PRO A 185 38.80 0.52 -44.71
C PRO A 185 38.11 0.24 -46.04
N GLN A 186 36.97 -0.43 -45.96
CA GLN A 186 35.97 -0.54 -47.01
C GLN A 186 34.62 -0.16 -46.42
N PHE A 187 33.75 0.40 -47.24
CA PHE A 187 32.37 0.69 -46.86
C PHE A 187 31.71 -0.61 -46.39
N VAL A 188 31.23 -0.64 -45.15
CA VAL A 188 30.66 -1.84 -44.52
C VAL A 188 29.15 -1.75 -44.55
N ASP A 189 28.51 -2.74 -45.18
CA ASP A 189 27.06 -2.84 -45.22
C ASP A 189 26.48 -3.08 -43.82
N VAL A 190 25.32 -2.49 -43.55
CA VAL A 190 24.60 -2.65 -42.27
C VAL A 190 24.15 -4.11 -42.10
N MET A 191 24.46 -4.72 -40.96
CA MET A 191 24.12 -6.11 -40.71
C MET A 191 22.62 -6.26 -40.37
N ARG A 192 22.02 -7.39 -40.74
CA ARG A 192 20.58 -7.64 -40.46
C ARG A 192 20.25 -7.56 -38.97
N ASP A 193 21.15 -8.04 -38.11
CA ASP A 193 20.96 -8.04 -36.67
C ASP A 193 20.95 -6.63 -36.07
N GLU A 194 21.72 -5.70 -36.66
CA GLU A 194 21.76 -4.29 -36.25
C GLU A 194 20.47 -3.57 -36.64
N VAL A 195 19.98 -3.82 -37.85
CA VAL A 195 18.68 -3.31 -38.30
C VAL A 195 17.57 -3.85 -37.40
N GLN A 196 17.65 -5.13 -37.00
CA GLN A 196 16.67 -5.74 -36.12
C GLN A 196 16.74 -5.15 -34.70
N ALA A 197 17.93 -5.02 -34.12
CA ALA A 197 18.13 -4.39 -32.81
C ALA A 197 17.64 -2.93 -32.80
N ALA A 198 17.97 -2.15 -33.83
CA ALA A 198 17.50 -0.77 -34.00
C ALA A 198 15.97 -0.68 -34.09
N LYS A 199 15.32 -1.61 -34.83
CA LYS A 199 13.85 -1.67 -34.93
C LYS A 199 13.20 -2.01 -33.58
N VAL A 200 13.77 -2.97 -32.85
CA VAL A 200 13.28 -3.35 -31.51
C VAL A 200 13.41 -2.16 -30.56
N LEU A 201 14.56 -1.48 -30.56
CA LEU A 201 14.80 -0.28 -29.76
C LEU A 201 13.79 0.84 -30.10
N ALA A 202 13.61 1.16 -31.38
CA ALA A 202 12.68 2.18 -31.83
C ALA A 202 11.23 1.87 -31.38
N ARG A 203 10.81 0.61 -31.51
CA ARG A 203 9.49 0.16 -31.05
C ARG A 203 9.33 0.33 -29.53
N ARG A 204 10.31 -0.10 -28.73
CA ARG A 204 10.24 0.00 -27.26
C ARG A 204 10.29 1.44 -26.75
N LEU A 205 11.05 2.31 -27.41
CA LEU A 205 11.02 3.75 -27.14
C LEU A 205 9.62 4.33 -27.39
N VAL A 206 9.02 4.01 -28.54
CA VAL A 206 7.66 4.46 -28.84
C VAL A 206 6.66 3.91 -27.82
N GLU A 207 6.71 2.64 -27.46
CA GLU A 207 5.78 2.05 -26.48
C GLU A 207 5.94 2.65 -25.08
N SER A 208 7.18 2.90 -24.61
CA SER A 208 7.42 3.56 -23.32
C SER A 208 6.92 5.01 -23.33
N TYR A 209 7.10 5.77 -24.42
CA TYR A 209 6.68 7.18 -24.46
C TYR A 209 5.21 7.40 -24.89
N ALA A 210 4.65 6.53 -25.73
CA ALA A 210 3.26 6.63 -26.23
C ALA A 210 2.21 6.21 -25.19
N GLY A 211 2.59 5.45 -24.15
CA GLY A 211 1.77 5.29 -22.95
C GLY A 211 1.53 6.59 -22.16
N VAL A 212 2.13 7.70 -22.59
CA VAL A 212 1.90 9.09 -22.12
C VAL A 212 1.06 9.89 -23.13
N SER A 213 0.45 9.25 -24.14
CA SER A 213 -0.49 9.93 -25.03
C SER A 213 -1.78 10.31 -24.29
N HIS A 214 -1.75 11.55 -23.78
CA HIS A 214 -2.82 12.49 -23.48
C HIS A 214 -4.28 11.99 -23.38
N GLY A 215 -4.92 12.41 -22.27
CA GLY A 215 -6.31 12.89 -22.28
C GLY A 215 -7.38 11.86 -21.98
#